data_AF-A0AAV9UAA9-F1
#
_entry.id   AF-A0AAV9UAA9-F1
#
_cell.length_a   1.000
_cell.length_b   1.000
_cell.length_c   1.000
_cell.angle_alpha   90.00
_cell.angle_beta   90.00
_cell.angle_gamma   90.00
#
_symmetry.space_group_name_H-M   'P 1'
#
loop_
_entity.id
_entity.type
_entity.pdbx_description
1 polymer ?
#
loop_
_entity_poly.entity_id
_entity_poly.type
_entity_poly.pdbx_seq_one_letter_code
_entity_poly.pdbx_strand_id
1 'polypeptide(L)'
;MTGFIRVANNSSGVIHVFVSKYNGGDDGWFKLDPGESDNWSRKEGAGGGWEVVGFRNTDDTNRSGRYVRVNTSIIFRGFDDIEVI
;
A
#
# COMPACT_ATOMS: atom_id res chain seq x y z
N MET A 1 18.13 3.72 9.38
CA MET A 1 17.21 4.79 8.95
C MET A 1 15.81 4.18 8.84
N THR A 2 14.76 4.96 9.10
CA THR A 2 13.36 4.54 8.89
C THR A 2 12.85 5.20 7.62
N GLY A 3 12.33 4.41 6.69
CA GLY A 3 11.65 4.89 5.49
C GLY A 3 10.15 4.71 5.59
N PHE A 4 9.43 4.90 4.48
CA PHE A 4 7.98 4.71 4.44
C PHE A 4 7.51 4.22 3.07
N ILE A 5 6.30 3.69 3.01
CA ILE A 5 5.57 3.52 1.76
C ILE A 5 4.38 4.45 1.82
N ARG A 6 4.24 5.32 0.82
CA ARG A 6 3.07 6.19 0.71
C ARG A 6 2.10 5.60 -0.28
N VAL A 7 0.82 5.56 0.09
CA VAL A 7 -0.25 5.13 -0.82
C VAL A 7 -1.30 6.23 -0.87
N ALA A 8 -1.70 6.63 -2.09
CA ALA A 8 -2.78 7.56 -2.32
C ALA A 8 -3.89 6.89 -3.12
N ASN A 9 -5.13 6.99 -2.64
CA ASN A 9 -6.31 6.54 -3.36
C ASN A 9 -6.81 7.68 -4.25
N ASN A 10 -6.48 7.62 -5.54
CA ASN A 10 -6.96 8.55 -6.56
C ASN A 10 -8.08 7.94 -7.43
N SER A 11 -8.74 6.90 -6.91
CA SER A 11 -9.96 6.33 -7.50
C SER A 11 -11.20 6.99 -6.88
N SER A 12 -12.38 6.68 -7.44
CA SER A 12 -13.66 7.15 -6.90
C SER A 12 -14.24 6.25 -5.79
N GLY A 13 -13.58 5.14 -5.45
CA GLY A 13 -14.09 4.12 -4.52
C GLY A 13 -13.23 3.99 -3.26
N VAL A 14 -13.84 3.53 -2.16
CA VAL A 14 -13.11 3.13 -0.96
C VAL A 14 -12.25 1.90 -1.28
N ILE A 15 -11.00 1.93 -0.83
CA ILE A 15 -10.11 0.77 -0.88
C ILE A 15 -9.64 0.40 0.51
N HIS A 16 -9.24 -0.84 0.68
CA HIS A 16 -8.46 -1.27 1.83
C HIS A 16 -7.05 -1.60 1.36
N VAL A 17 -6.06 -1.05 2.06
CA VAL A 17 -4.65 -1.21 1.79
C VAL A 17 -4.04 -2.13 2.84
N PHE A 18 -3.27 -3.09 2.36
CA PHE A 18 -2.41 -3.95 3.15
C PHE A 18 -0.96 -3.62 2.82
N VAL A 19 -0.09 -3.55 3.83
CA VAL A 19 1.35 -3.49 3.61
C VAL A 19 1.99 -4.54 4.49
N SER A 20 2.79 -5.43 3.90
CA SER A 20 3.41 -6.53 4.64
C SER A 20 4.25 -6.06 5.83
N LYS A 21 4.47 -6.97 6.78
CA LYS A 21 5.23 -6.74 8.00
C LYS A 21 6.71 -7.05 7.91
N TYR A 22 7.25 -7.29 6.71
CA TYR A 22 8.65 -7.72 6.53
C TYR A 22 9.64 -6.75 7.18
N ASN A 23 9.31 -5.46 7.19
CA ASN A 23 10.09 -4.44 7.85
C ASN A 23 9.29 -3.62 8.88
N GLY A 24 8.28 -4.24 9.52
CA GLY A 24 7.46 -3.66 10.58
C GLY A 24 5.98 -3.49 10.19
N GLY A 25 5.11 -3.25 11.17
CA GLY A 25 3.65 -3.25 11.01
C GLY A 25 3.00 -4.55 11.49
N ASP A 26 1.72 -4.76 11.16
CA ASP A 26 0.89 -5.85 11.72
C ASP A 26 0.17 -6.72 10.67
N ASP A 27 0.44 -6.53 9.37
CA ASP A 27 -0.27 -7.21 8.26
C ASP A 27 -1.79 -6.90 8.19
N GLY A 28 -2.24 -5.81 8.82
CA GLY A 28 -3.63 -5.37 8.80
C GLY A 28 -4.07 -4.79 7.45
N TRP A 29 -5.40 -4.74 7.26
CA TRP A 29 -6.04 -4.02 6.16
C TRP A 29 -6.62 -2.72 6.69
N PHE A 30 -6.21 -1.61 6.10
CA PHE A 30 -6.58 -0.27 6.53
C PHE A 30 -7.42 0.41 5.44
N LYS A 31 -8.54 0.98 5.83
CA LYS A 31 -9.43 1.71 4.91
C LYS A 31 -8.74 3.01 4.46
N LEU A 32 -8.89 3.32 3.18
CA LEU A 32 -8.49 4.61 2.59
C LEU A 32 -9.65 5.13 1.73
N ASP A 33 -10.26 6.25 2.14
CA ASP A 33 -11.37 6.86 1.39
C ASP A 33 -10.89 7.48 0.06
N PRO A 34 -11.79 7.73 -0.90
CA PRO A 34 -11.44 8.42 -2.15
C PRO A 34 -10.73 9.76 -1.91
N GLY A 35 -9.60 9.98 -2.57
CA GLY A 35 -8.78 11.18 -2.43
C GLY A 35 -7.83 11.18 -1.23
N GLU A 36 -7.91 10.19 -0.33
CA GLU A 36 -7.04 10.11 0.84
C GLU A 36 -5.67 9.47 0.51
N SER A 37 -4.72 9.71 1.41
CA SER A 37 -3.41 9.06 1.36
C SER A 37 -2.89 8.78 2.77
N ASP A 38 -2.10 7.72 2.91
CA ASP A 38 -1.44 7.40 4.17
C ASP A 38 0.01 6.90 3.95
N ASN A 39 0.80 6.91 5.02
CA ASN A 39 2.20 6.54 5.07
C ASN A 39 2.43 5.39 6.05
N TRP A 40 2.86 4.24 5.53
CA TRP A 40 3.29 3.11 6.34
C TRP A 40 4.77 3.22 6.63
N SER A 41 5.13 3.55 7.87
CA SER A 41 6.53 3.59 8.31
C SER A 41 7.17 2.19 8.25
N ARG A 42 8.38 2.10 7.70
CA ARG A 42 9.11 0.84 7.49
C ARG A 42 10.58 0.96 7.85
N LYS A 43 11.12 -0.11 8.39
CA LYS A 43 12.57 -0.28 8.62
C LYS A 43 13.22 -0.79 7.33
N GLU A 44 14.55 -0.80 7.26
CA GLU A 44 15.27 -1.50 6.18
C GLU A 44 15.68 -2.92 6.61
N GLY A 45 14.78 -3.62 7.31
CA GLY A 45 15.03 -4.91 7.96
C GLY A 45 15.17 -6.10 7.00
N ALA A 46 14.74 -7.28 7.46
CA ALA A 46 15.00 -8.58 6.82
C ALA A 46 14.57 -8.71 5.35
N GLY A 47 13.75 -7.79 4.84
CA GLY A 47 13.35 -7.72 3.42
C GLY A 47 14.21 -6.82 2.54
N GLY A 48 15.36 -6.31 3.02
CA GLY A 48 16.20 -5.38 2.27
C GLY A 48 15.48 -4.07 1.92
N GLY A 49 14.51 -3.68 2.74
CA GLY A 49 13.63 -2.55 2.47
C GLY A 49 12.67 -2.80 1.31
N TRP A 50 12.08 -3.98 1.18
CA TRP A 50 10.98 -4.26 0.25
C TRP A 50 9.71 -4.70 0.98
N GLU A 51 8.54 -4.35 0.44
CA GLU A 51 7.22 -4.76 0.95
C GLU A 51 6.27 -5.14 -0.19
N VAL A 52 5.32 -6.03 0.15
CA VAL A 52 4.11 -6.24 -0.65
C VAL A 52 3.06 -5.23 -0.19
N VAL A 53 2.54 -4.47 -1.14
CA VAL A 53 1.38 -3.59 -0.96
C VAL A 53 0.20 -4.21 -1.67
N GLY A 54 -0.84 -4.55 -0.91
CA GLY A 54 -2.08 -5.14 -1.40
C GLY A 54 -3.22 -4.15 -1.36
N PHE A 55 -4.15 -4.30 -2.30
CA PHE A 55 -5.36 -3.50 -2.42
C PHE A 55 -6.55 -4.43 -2.53
N ARG A 56 -7.66 -4.10 -1.86
CA ARG A 56 -8.95 -4.75 -2.05
C ARG A 56 -10.10 -3.74 -2.00
N ASN A 57 -11.22 -4.05 -2.65
CA ASN A 57 -12.44 -3.29 -2.49
C ASN A 57 -13.14 -3.66 -1.18
N THR A 58 -14.18 -2.92 -0.80
CA THR A 58 -14.96 -3.16 0.43
C THR A 58 -15.52 -4.57 0.52
N ASP A 59 -16.00 -5.11 -0.60
CA ASP A 59 -16.62 -6.45 -0.67
C ASP A 59 -15.60 -7.58 -0.84
N ASP A 60 -14.31 -7.24 -0.96
CA ASP A 60 -13.20 -8.18 -1.11
C ASP A 60 -13.33 -9.14 -2.32
N THR A 61 -13.98 -8.67 -3.39
CA THR A 61 -14.15 -9.39 -4.65
C THR A 61 -13.07 -9.06 -5.68
N ASN A 62 -12.40 -7.92 -5.52
CA ASN A 62 -11.29 -7.49 -6.37
C ASN A 62 -10.05 -7.27 -5.51
N ARG A 63 -8.93 -7.84 -5.92
CA ARG A 63 -7.63 -7.64 -5.29
C ARG A 63 -6.55 -7.37 -6.32
N SER A 64 -5.58 -6.54 -5.97
CA SER A 64 -4.37 -6.30 -6.75
C SER A 64 -3.22 -5.99 -5.80
N GLY A 65 -1.98 -6.11 -6.28
CA GLY A 65 -0.82 -5.87 -5.43
C GLY A 65 0.41 -5.44 -6.22
N ARG A 66 1.34 -4.81 -5.50
CA ARG A 66 2.67 -4.41 -6.00
C ARG A 66 3.73 -4.80 -4.98
N TYR A 67 4.89 -5.23 -5.47
CA TYR A 67 6.06 -5.46 -4.65
C TYR A 67 7.04 -4.31 -4.87
N VAL A 68 7.25 -3.50 -3.84
CA VAL A 68 7.94 -2.20 -3.96
C VAL A 68 9.01 -2.03 -2.90
N ARG A 69 9.96 -1.14 -3.17
CA ARG A 69 10.95 -0.73 -2.16
C ARG A 69 10.32 0.21 -1.13
N VAL A 70 10.88 0.22 0.06
CA VAL A 70 10.69 1.29 1.04
C VAL A 70 11.16 2.60 0.42
N ASN A 71 10.48 3.68 0.78
CA ASN A 71 10.54 5.04 0.19
C ASN A 71 9.89 5.18 -1.19
N THR A 72 9.03 4.23 -1.58
CA THR A 72 8.22 4.32 -2.80
C THR A 72 6.87 4.97 -2.51
N SER A 73 6.36 5.74 -3.48
CA SER A 73 4.99 6.22 -3.47
C SER A 73 4.14 5.43 -4.47
N ILE A 74 2.87 5.19 -4.14
CA ILE A 74 1.92 4.47 -4.98
C ILE A 74 0.67 5.32 -5.15
N ILE A 75 0.20 5.42 -6.39
CA ILE A 75 -1.07 6.03 -6.73
C ILE A 75 -2.01 4.93 -7.22
N PHE A 76 -3.07 4.67 -6.47
CA PHE A 76 -4.12 3.75 -6.86
C PHE A 76 -5.20 4.50 -7.65
N ARG A 77 -5.42 4.15 -8.92
CA ARG A 77 -6.50 4.70 -9.76
C ARG A 77 -7.59 3.66 -10.07
N GLY A 78 -7.24 2.38 -10.01
CA GLY A 78 -8.14 1.24 -10.10
C GLY A 78 -7.36 -0.07 -9.94
N PHE A 79 -8.05 -1.22 -9.87
CA PHE A 79 -7.38 -2.52 -9.71
C PHE A 79 -6.49 -2.90 -10.91
N ASP A 80 -6.81 -2.34 -12.08
CA ASP A 80 -6.04 -2.49 -13.33
C ASP A 80 -5.06 -1.33 -13.58
N ASP A 81 -5.11 -0.25 -12.78
CA ASP A 81 -4.26 0.94 -12.91
C ASP A 81 -3.70 1.36 -11.54
N ILE A 82 -2.49 0.88 -11.26
CA ILE A 82 -1.73 1.17 -10.04
C ILE A 82 -0.34 1.61 -10.47
N GLU A 83 -0.05 2.89 -10.23
CA GLU A 83 1.19 3.55 -10.60
C GLU A 83 2.15 3.56 -9.40
N VAL A 84 3.42 3.25 -9.68
CA VAL A 84 4.51 3.23 -8.69
C VAL A 84 5.53 4.29 -9.10
N ILE A 85 5.84 5.20 -8.17
CA ILE A 85 6.69 6.39 -8.37
C ILE A 85 7.80 6.49 -7.31
#